data_AF-A0A8T6V992-F1
#
_entry.id   AF-A0A8T6V992-F1
#
_cell.length_a   1.000
_cell.length_b   1.000
_cell.length_c   1.000
_cell.angle_alpha   90.00
_cell.angle_beta   90.00
_cell.angle_gamma   90.00
#
_symmetry.space_group_name_H-M   'P 1'
#
loop_
_entity.id
_entity.type
_entity.pdbx_description
1 polymer ?
#
loop_
_entity_poly.entity_id
_entity_poly.type
_entity_poly.pdbx_seq_one_letter_code
_entity_poly.pdbx_strand_id
1 'polypeptide(L)' 'MNTAVDYGDNFHWIPACGGTEKPFQYEGKQYLYMWNSKSGTHAYYCITDDVFLGNREWELLMNQNKLKVLL' A
#
# COMPACT_ATOMS: atom_id res chain seq x y z
N MET A 1 -26.90 15.96 -1.88
CA MET A 1 -26.87 14.92 -2.93
C MET A 1 -26.15 13.72 -2.36
N ASN A 2 -26.83 12.59 -2.29
CA ASN A 2 -26.38 11.37 -1.64
C ASN A 2 -26.09 10.35 -2.74
N THR A 3 -24.81 10.11 -3.02
CA THR A 3 -24.32 9.03 -3.89
C THR A 3 -22.98 8.55 -3.37
N ALA A 4 -22.93 8.15 -2.10
CA ALA A 4 -21.85 7.30 -1.61
C ALA A 4 -22.24 5.88 -2.02
N VAL A 5 -21.59 5.37 -3.08
CA VAL A 5 -21.65 3.95 -3.39
C VAL A 5 -20.96 3.25 -2.24
N ASP A 6 -21.76 2.66 -1.36
CA ASP A 6 -21.34 1.87 -0.22
C ASP A 6 -20.66 0.58 -0.71
N TYR A 7 -19.35 0.62 -0.92
CA TYR A 7 -18.52 -0.58 -0.92
C TYR A 7 -17.88 -0.80 0.45
N GLY A 8 -18.70 -0.79 1.50
CA GLY A 8 -18.33 -1.28 2.81
C GLY A 8 -17.29 -0.42 3.54
N ASP A 9 -17.12 -0.76 4.80
CA ASP A 9 -16.21 -0.16 5.78
C ASP A 9 -14.70 -0.17 5.43
N ASN A 10 -14.34 -0.39 4.17
CA ASN A 10 -12.97 -0.53 3.67
C ASN A 10 -12.40 0.73 3.01
N PHE A 11 -13.17 1.82 2.84
CA PHE A 11 -12.68 3.06 2.21
C PHE A 11 -11.94 4.04 3.15
N HIS A 12 -11.47 3.55 4.30
CA HIS A 12 -10.71 4.39 5.25
C HIS A 12 -9.21 4.43 4.97
N TRP A 13 -8.78 3.92 3.82
CA TRP A 13 -7.39 4.00 3.38
C TRP A 13 -7.09 5.38 2.82
N ILE A 14 -6.16 6.08 3.46
CA ILE A 14 -5.60 7.34 2.99
C ILE A 14 -4.09 7.21 2.81
N PRO A 15 -3.45 8.05 1.98
CA PRO A 15 -2.00 8.15 1.99
C PRO A 15 -1.50 8.35 3.41
N ALA A 16 -0.42 7.66 3.78
CA ALA A 16 0.16 7.77 5.11
C ALA A 16 0.69 9.20 5.39
N CYS A 17 1.36 9.36 6.53
CA CYS A 17 1.91 10.66 6.95
C CYS A 17 0.84 11.78 6.97
N GLY A 18 -0.37 11.46 7.42
CA GLY A 18 -1.48 12.41 7.49
C GLY A 18 -2.03 12.82 6.12
N GLY A 19 -1.94 11.95 5.10
CA GLY A 19 -2.45 12.22 3.76
C GLY A 19 -1.43 12.84 2.81
N THR A 20 -0.17 13.04 3.23
CA THR A 20 0.86 13.69 2.40
C THR A 20 1.93 12.73 1.86
N GLU A 21 1.78 11.43 2.11
CA GLU A 21 2.69 10.43 1.57
C GLU A 21 2.78 10.52 0.04
N LYS A 22 3.99 10.32 -0.49
CA LYS A 22 4.23 10.39 -1.93
C LYS A 22 4.46 9.00 -2.50
N PRO A 23 4.01 8.74 -3.75
CA PRO A 23 4.36 7.50 -4.42
C PRO A 23 5.88 7.34 -4.56
N PHE A 24 6.35 6.11 -4.49
CA PHE A 24 7.75 5.76 -4.69
C PHE A 24 7.88 4.54 -5.62
N GLN A 25 9.06 4.36 -6.19
CA GLN A 25 9.35 3.28 -7.14
C GLN A 25 10.13 2.16 -6.44
N TYR A 26 9.76 0.92 -6.70
CA TYR A 26 10.50 -0.28 -6.26
C TYR A 26 10.32 -1.39 -7.30
N GLU A 27 11.42 -2.01 -7.77
CA GLU A 27 11.39 -3.07 -8.80
C GLU A 27 10.55 -2.74 -10.04
N GLY A 28 10.60 -1.49 -10.50
CA GLY A 28 9.85 -1.05 -11.68
C GLY A 28 8.34 -0.88 -11.46
N LYS A 29 7.87 -0.96 -10.21
CA LYS A 29 6.48 -0.71 -9.83
C LYS A 29 6.38 0.51 -8.93
N GLN A 30 5.26 1.21 -9.04
CA GLN A 30 4.95 2.36 -8.20
C GLN A 30 4.11 1.92 -7.01
N TYR A 31 4.55 2.28 -5.81
CA TYR A 31 3.88 2.00 -4.56
C TYR A 31 3.52 3.29 -3.83
N LEU A 32 2.50 3.24 -2.98
CA LEU A 32 2.13 4.29 -2.04
C LEU A 32 1.92 3.68 -0.66
N TYR A 33 2.54 4.27 0.36
CA TYR A 33 2.32 3.84 1.74
C TYR A 33 0.99 4.40 2.26
N MET A 34 0.15 3.52 2.79
CA MET A 34 -1.25 3.81 3.12
C MET A 34 -1.51 3.55 4.61
N TRP A 35 -2.43 4.33 5.17
CA TRP A 35 -2.95 4.17 6.53
C TRP A 35 -4.46 4.01 6.48
N ASN A 36 -4.98 3.00 7.18
CA ASN A 36 -6.40 2.86 7.40
C ASN A 36 -6.79 3.60 8.69
N SER A 37 -7.52 4.70 8.56
CA SER A 37 -7.88 5.55 9.70
C SER A 37 -8.88 4.90 10.67
N LYS A 38 -9.57 3.84 10.24
CA LYS A 38 -10.56 3.12 11.05
C LYS A 38 -9.91 2.00 11.87
N SER A 39 -9.09 1.16 11.25
CA SER A 39 -8.42 0.03 11.91
C SER A 39 -7.10 0.40 12.57
N GLY A 40 -6.50 1.55 12.21
CA GLY A 40 -5.17 1.95 12.67
C GLY A 40 -4.02 1.15 12.04
N THR A 41 -4.27 0.41 10.96
CA THR A 41 -3.27 -0.45 10.31
C THR A 41 -2.62 0.21 9.09
N HIS A 42 -1.46 -0.31 8.70
CA HIS A 42 -0.71 0.13 7.53
C HIS A 42 -0.66 -0.92 6.44
N ALA A 43 -0.52 -0.46 5.20
CA ALA A 43 -0.33 -1.29 4.02
C ALA A 43 0.42 -0.51 2.94
N TYR A 44 0.93 -1.22 1.94
CA TYR A 44 1.53 -0.66 0.74
C TYR A 44 0.60 -0.94 -0.44
N TYR A 45 0.10 0.11 -1.08
CA TYR A 45 -0.69 -0.01 -2.29
C TYR A 45 0.23 0.00 -3.51
N CYS A 46 0.30 -1.11 -4.23
CA CYS A 46 0.94 -1.19 -5.55
C CYS A 46 0.00 -0.55 -6.57
N ILE A 47 0.30 0.69 -6.96
CA ILE A 47 -0.50 1.46 -7.93
C ILE A 47 -0.43 0.79 -9.30
N THR A 48 0.72 0.21 -9.65
CA THR A 48 0.93 -0.41 -10.96
C THR A 48 0.03 -1.64 -11.19
N ASP A 49 -0.15 -2.47 -10.16
CA ASP A 49 -0.91 -3.73 -10.28
C ASP A 49 -2.28 -3.67 -9.62
N ASP A 50 -2.64 -2.55 -9.00
CA ASP A 50 -3.87 -2.35 -8.23
C ASP A 50 -4.06 -3.36 -7.07
N VAL A 51 -3.02 -3.55 -6.25
CA VAL A 51 -3.01 -4.53 -5.14
C VAL A 51 -2.55 -3.88 -3.83
N PHE A 52 -3.21 -4.22 -2.72
CA PHE A 52 -2.76 -3.90 -1.37
C PHE A 52 -1.90 -5.01 -0.79
N LEU A 53 -0.73 -4.64 -0.28
CA LEU A 53 0.21 -5.52 0.41
C LEU A 53 0.24 -5.14 1.89
N GLY A 54 0.01 -6.11 2.76
CA GLY A 54 0.27 -5.94 4.18
C GLY A 54 1.78 -5.92 4.47
N ASN A 55 2.13 -5.66 5.73
CA ASN A 55 3.53 -5.61 6.15
C ASN A 55 4.29 -6.90 5.84
N ARG A 56 3.66 -8.07 6.06
CA ARG A 56 4.30 -9.37 5.81
C ARG A 56 4.58 -9.59 4.33
N GLU A 57 3.61 -9.29 3.46
CA GLU A 57 3.77 -9.43 2.01
C GLU A 57 4.86 -8.49 1.49
N TRP A 58 4.91 -7.26 2.00
CA TRP A 58 5.96 -6.29 1.70
C TRP A 58 7.36 -6.76 2.13
N GLU A 59 7.49 -7.28 3.36
CA GLU A 59 8.75 -7.81 3.87
C GLU A 59 9.26 -9.00 3.05
N LEU A 60 8.36 -9.89 2.62
CA LEU A 60 8.70 -11.01 1.75
C LEU A 60 9.22 -10.53 0.39
N LEU A 61 8.55 -9.53 -0.21
CA LEU A 61 8.98 -8.91 -1.45
C LEU A 61 10.35 -8.23 -1.33
N MET A 62 10.62 -7.58 -0.19
CA MET A 62 11.93 -7.00 0.12
C MET A 62 13.03 -8.06 0.28
N ASN A 63 12.73 -9.16 0.97
CA ASN A 63 13.71 -10.22 1.24
C ASN A 63 14.01 -11.09 0.01
N GLN A 64 13.02 -11.31 -0.87
CA GLN A 64 13.24 -12.01 -2.15
C GLN A 64 14.27 -11.28 -3.01
N ASN A 65 14.30 -9.95 -2.98
CA ASN A 65 15.24 -9.17 -3.79
C ASN A 65 16.63 -9.09 -3.15
N LYS A 66 16.75 -9.14 -1.82
CA LYS A 66 18.06 -9.33 -1.17
C LYS A 66 18.75 -10.63 -1.62
N LEU A 67 17.98 -11.69 -1.85
CA LEU A 67 18.51 -12.97 -2.34
C LEU A 67 18.96 -12.91 -3.82
N LYS A 68 18.34 -12.06 -4.65
CA LYS A 68 18.72 -11.90 -6.07
C LYS A 68 20.01 -11.11 -6.30
N VAL A 69 20.43 -10.26 -5.36
CA VAL A 69 21.66 -9.45 -5.47
C VAL A 69 22.92 -10.25 -5.07
N LEU A 70 22.74 -11.43 -4.48
CA LEU A 70 23.83 -12.28 -3.96
C LEU A 70 24.14 -13.51 -4.84
N LEU A 71 23.59 -13.58 -6.06
CA LEU A 71 23.82 -14.66 -7.03
C LEU A 71 24.42 -14.13 -8.33
#